data_AF-A0A2M7PQH6-F1
#
_entry.id   AF-A0A2M7PQH6-F1
#
_cell.length_a   1.000
_cell.length_b   1.000
_cell.length_c   1.000
_cell.angle_alpha   90.00
_cell.angle_beta   90.00
_cell.angle_gamma   90.00
#
_symmetry.space_group_name_H-M   'P 1'
#
loop_
_entity.id
_entity.type
_entity.pdbx_description
1 polymer ?
#
loop_
_entity_poly.entity_id
_entity_poly.type
_entity_poly.pdbx_seq_one_letter_code
_entity_poly.pdbx_strand_id
1 'polypeptide(L)'
;PDDGDYPYYDVTNELCPRNLENIGKPPAIPSEGIGILADQVLKGDQTLWWVFNDKGNSHSESSGQPIGFEIRAQAFAFSTNDEINNMTFYSYEIINRSTYELSDTYFSQWVDPDLGFSNDDYIGCDVVRGLGYCYNGKPTDGSGLPAQYGLNPPAVGVDFFQGPYMDPNGKDDSAWNKLRPFENCNAAINGVNFGDGIVDNERFGMRRFLYHNNGGPAWFNDPSIAIDYYNLLRGRWGDGTKMTYGGQGHLGTVEADFMFPGLSDLCGWGTGGVVQPNWTEESSGNLPWDRRILQSAGPFTLKSGAVNYITVG
;
A
#
# COMPACT_ATOMS: atom_id res chain seq x y z
N PRO A 1 -12.57 23.21 23.76
CA PRO A 1 -12.32 23.36 22.31
C PRO A 1 -10.86 23.68 21.99
N ASP A 2 -10.19 24.41 22.87
CA ASP A 2 -8.86 24.97 22.60
C ASP A 2 -7.66 24.11 23.11
N ASP A 3 -7.94 22.94 23.69
CA ASP A 3 -6.95 22.01 24.28
C ASP A 3 -6.91 20.64 23.58
N GLY A 4 -7.41 20.53 22.35
CA GLY A 4 -7.37 19.28 21.58
C GLY A 4 -6.37 19.37 20.43
N ASP A 5 -5.67 18.26 20.15
CA ASP A 5 -4.96 18.02 18.88
C ASP A 5 -6.00 17.93 17.75
N TYR A 6 -6.53 19.05 17.29
CA TYR A 6 -7.43 19.10 16.14
C TYR A 6 -6.61 19.30 14.86
N PRO A 7 -6.92 18.55 13.79
CA PRO A 7 -6.27 18.78 12.51
C PRO A 7 -6.72 20.14 11.94
N TYR A 8 -5.87 20.77 11.15
CA TYR A 8 -6.13 22.08 10.57
C TYR A 8 -5.68 22.14 9.11
N TYR A 9 -6.26 23.07 8.34
CA TYR A 9 -5.75 23.44 7.02
C TYR A 9 -4.63 24.46 7.18
N ASP A 10 -3.48 24.23 6.54
CA ASP A 10 -2.43 25.23 6.39
C ASP A 10 -2.79 26.21 5.26
N VAL A 11 -3.68 27.16 5.59
CA VAL A 11 -4.20 28.14 4.61
C VAL A 11 -3.12 29.13 4.16
N THR A 12 -2.12 29.41 5.00
CA THR A 12 -1.01 30.30 4.66
C THR A 12 0.03 29.60 3.78
N ASN A 13 -0.04 28.27 3.68
CA ASN A 13 0.87 27.41 2.91
C ASN A 13 2.33 27.54 3.40
N GLU A 14 2.50 27.78 4.70
CA GLU A 14 3.80 28.02 5.31
C GLU A 14 4.58 26.71 5.54
N LEU A 15 3.89 25.59 5.74
CA LEU A 15 4.51 24.29 6.04
C LEU A 15 4.98 23.55 4.77
N CYS A 16 4.28 23.77 3.64
CA CYS A 16 4.64 23.18 2.35
C CYS A 16 4.43 24.17 1.20
N PRO A 17 5.12 25.31 1.19
CA PRO A 17 4.93 26.32 0.15
C PRO A 17 5.29 25.71 -1.21
N ARG A 18 4.32 25.49 -2.10
CA ARG A 18 4.60 25.11 -3.49
C ARG A 18 4.72 26.34 -4.37
N ASN A 19 5.92 26.59 -4.86
CA ASN A 19 6.28 27.62 -5.83
C ASN A 19 7.24 27.03 -6.89
N LEU A 20 7.52 27.77 -7.97
CA LEU A 20 8.37 27.28 -9.06
C LEU A 20 9.79 26.88 -8.61
N GLU A 21 10.28 27.37 -7.47
CA GLU A 21 11.62 27.06 -6.94
C GLU A 21 11.67 25.75 -6.14
N ASN A 22 10.52 25.24 -5.70
CA ASN A 22 10.40 24.04 -4.85
C ASN A 22 9.28 23.07 -5.28
N ILE A 23 8.65 23.24 -6.44
CA ILE A 23 7.61 22.35 -7.01
C ILE A 23 8.06 20.90 -7.28
N GLY A 24 9.31 20.55 -6.96
CA GLY A 24 9.85 19.19 -6.99
C GLY A 24 10.90 18.93 -5.90
N LYS A 25 10.89 19.72 -4.83
CA LYS A 25 11.74 19.50 -3.65
C LYS A 25 10.86 19.06 -2.49
N PRO A 26 11.30 18.14 -1.62
CA PRO A 26 10.59 17.88 -0.39
C PRO A 26 10.45 19.20 0.39
N PRO A 27 9.31 19.45 1.04
CA PRO A 27 9.14 20.64 1.87
C PRO A 27 10.30 20.71 2.88
N ALA A 28 10.85 21.91 3.09
CA ALA A 28 11.85 22.15 4.11
C ALA A 28 11.23 21.78 5.47
N ILE A 29 11.59 20.62 6.01
CA ILE A 29 10.84 19.90 7.05
C ILE A 29 10.61 20.83 8.26
N PRO A 30 9.41 21.38 8.44
CA PRO A 30 9.01 21.89 9.74
C PRO A 30 8.64 20.63 10.52
N SER A 31 9.59 20.08 11.28
CA SER A 31 9.31 18.99 12.21
C SER A 31 9.05 19.58 13.60
N GLU A 32 7.90 19.29 14.19
CA GLU A 32 7.73 19.41 15.63
C GLU A 32 7.65 18.00 16.24
N GLY A 33 8.50 17.75 17.24
CA GLY A 33 8.61 16.43 17.86
C GLY A 33 9.20 15.38 16.92
N ILE A 34 8.39 14.37 16.58
CA ILE A 34 8.80 13.12 15.91
C ILE A 34 8.14 12.92 14.54
N GLY A 35 7.48 13.94 14.00
CA GLY A 35 6.79 13.90 12.71
C GLY A 35 7.05 15.15 11.86
N ILE A 36 6.64 15.09 10.58
CA ILE A 36 6.65 16.22 9.67
C ILE A 36 5.31 16.96 9.79
N LEU A 37 5.32 18.24 10.14
CA LEU A 37 4.08 19.03 10.32
C LEU A 37 3.24 19.11 9.03
N ALA A 38 3.90 19.14 7.87
CA ALA A 38 3.22 19.12 6.57
C ALA A 38 2.42 17.83 6.32
N ASP A 39 2.72 16.73 7.02
CA ASP A 39 1.94 15.49 6.91
C ASP A 39 0.70 15.48 7.82
N GLN A 40 0.64 16.38 8.82
CA GLN A 40 -0.43 16.45 9.82
C GLN A 40 -1.60 17.38 9.44
N VAL A 41 -1.44 18.17 8.38
CA VAL A 41 -2.49 19.08 7.91
C VAL A 41 -3.60 18.34 7.17
N LEU A 42 -4.79 18.94 7.17
CA LEU A 42 -5.90 18.50 6.32
C LEU A 42 -5.54 18.79 4.85
N LYS A 43 -5.77 17.80 3.98
CA LYS A 43 -5.42 17.82 2.55
C LYS A 43 -6.69 17.80 1.70
N GLY A 44 -6.66 18.37 0.50
CA GLY A 44 -7.78 18.32 -0.44
C GLY A 44 -8.82 19.41 -0.26
N ASP A 45 -9.74 19.49 -1.23
CA ASP A 45 -10.86 20.45 -1.24
C ASP A 45 -12.02 19.97 -0.38
N GLN A 46 -12.12 18.65 -0.18
CA GLN A 46 -13.03 18.02 0.75
C GLN A 46 -12.30 16.94 1.55
N THR A 47 -12.43 16.97 2.88
CA THR A 47 -11.72 16.07 3.80
C THR A 47 -12.66 15.51 4.85
N LEU A 48 -12.55 14.21 5.08
CA LEU A 48 -13.06 13.53 6.28
C LEU A 48 -11.85 13.14 7.13
N TRP A 49 -11.93 13.36 8.44
CA TRP A 49 -10.87 12.99 9.37
C TRP A 49 -11.45 12.23 10.56
N TRP A 50 -10.75 11.18 10.98
CA TRP A 50 -11.14 10.36 12.13
C TRP A 50 -9.94 9.71 12.80
N VAL A 51 -10.15 9.21 14.03
CA VAL A 51 -9.14 8.50 14.81
C VAL A 51 -9.68 7.15 15.20
N PHE A 52 -8.84 6.12 15.10
CA PHE A 52 -9.11 4.80 15.63
C PHE A 52 -7.85 4.21 16.28
N ASN A 53 -8.05 3.19 17.11
CA ASN A 53 -6.96 2.55 17.83
C ASN A 53 -7.27 1.06 18.03
N ASP A 54 -6.25 0.26 18.29
CA ASP A 54 -6.38 -1.17 18.47
C ASP A 54 -6.61 -1.58 19.93
N LYS A 55 -6.65 -0.64 20.89
CA LYS A 55 -6.78 -0.91 22.33
C LYS A 55 -8.18 -0.61 22.89
N GLY A 56 -9.16 -0.37 22.00
CA GLY A 56 -10.52 -0.03 22.39
C GLY A 56 -11.40 -1.21 22.83
N ASN A 57 -11.15 -2.42 22.33
CA ASN A 57 -11.92 -3.64 22.64
C ASN A 57 -11.16 -4.92 22.21
N SER A 58 -11.75 -6.10 22.43
CA SER A 58 -11.26 -7.37 21.89
C SER A 58 -11.28 -7.39 20.36
N HIS A 59 -10.24 -7.94 19.74
CA HIS A 59 -10.17 -8.11 18.28
C HIS A 59 -10.93 -9.39 17.87
N SER A 60 -12.18 -9.26 17.42
CA SER A 60 -13.04 -10.41 17.09
C SER A 60 -12.66 -11.13 15.80
N GLU A 61 -12.12 -10.41 14.81
CA GLU A 61 -11.74 -10.99 13.51
C GLU A 61 -10.38 -11.70 13.60
N SER A 62 -9.34 -11.02 14.08
CA SER A 62 -7.99 -11.59 14.14
C SER A 62 -7.74 -12.43 15.38
N SER A 63 -8.55 -12.28 16.44
CA SER A 63 -8.25 -12.81 17.79
C SER A 63 -6.88 -12.35 18.33
N GLY A 64 -6.31 -11.29 17.75
CA GLY A 64 -5.01 -10.74 18.11
C GLY A 64 -5.04 -10.03 19.46
N GLN A 65 -3.86 -9.88 20.05
CA GLN A 65 -3.67 -9.00 21.21
C GLN A 65 -3.45 -7.56 20.71
N PRO A 66 -3.95 -6.56 21.46
CA PRO A 66 -3.63 -5.18 21.15
C PRO A 66 -2.12 -4.94 21.26
N ILE A 67 -1.56 -4.31 20.24
CA ILE A 67 -0.16 -3.90 20.13
C ILE A 67 0.02 -2.40 20.45
N GLY A 68 -1.06 -1.62 20.56
CA GLY A 68 -1.07 -0.28 21.14
C GLY A 68 -0.82 0.83 20.13
N PHE A 69 -1.57 0.82 19.03
CA PHE A 69 -1.55 1.83 17.99
C PHE A 69 -2.72 2.79 18.07
N GLU A 70 -2.43 4.05 17.78
CA GLU A 70 -3.41 5.05 17.36
C GLU A 70 -3.17 5.36 15.89
N ILE A 71 -4.24 5.39 15.10
CA ILE A 71 -4.21 5.79 13.70
C ILE A 71 -5.11 7.00 13.56
N ARG A 72 -4.53 8.10 13.07
CA ARG A 72 -5.28 9.29 12.67
C ARG A 72 -5.37 9.28 11.15
N ALA A 73 -6.58 9.12 10.64
CA ALA A 73 -6.82 8.94 9.22
C ALA A 73 -7.54 10.14 8.63
N GLN A 74 -7.20 10.45 7.39
CA GLN A 74 -7.95 11.36 6.56
C GLN A 74 -8.25 10.73 5.21
N ALA A 75 -9.47 10.91 4.73
CA ALA A 75 -9.88 10.67 3.35
C ALA A 75 -10.17 12.01 2.69
N PHE A 76 -9.61 12.25 1.53
CA PHE A 76 -9.73 13.53 0.85
C PHE A 76 -9.81 13.41 -0.66
N ALA A 77 -10.36 14.42 -1.29
CA ALA A 77 -10.47 14.53 -2.74
C ALA A 77 -10.18 15.96 -3.19
N PHE A 78 -9.79 16.09 -4.46
CA PHE A 78 -9.59 17.39 -5.11
C PHE A 78 -10.65 17.59 -6.19
N SER A 79 -11.08 18.83 -6.36
CA SER A 79 -11.93 19.27 -7.46
C SER A 79 -11.04 19.87 -8.55
N THR A 80 -10.67 19.03 -9.51
CA THR A 80 -9.78 19.40 -10.63
C THR A 80 -10.44 19.13 -11.97
N ASN A 81 -9.79 19.53 -13.07
CA ASN A 81 -10.26 19.27 -14.44
C ASN A 81 -9.42 18.17 -15.14
N ASP A 82 -8.72 17.35 -14.36
CA ASP A 82 -7.83 16.28 -14.82
C ASP A 82 -8.18 14.95 -14.14
N GLU A 83 -7.34 13.92 -14.32
CA GLU A 83 -7.58 12.57 -13.82
C GLU A 83 -7.67 12.49 -12.30
N ILE A 84 -7.10 13.45 -11.56
CA ILE A 84 -7.17 13.53 -10.10
C ILE A 84 -8.63 13.67 -9.63
N ASN A 85 -9.50 14.27 -10.45
CA ASN A 85 -10.91 14.44 -10.14
C ASN A 85 -11.69 13.11 -10.08
N ASN A 86 -11.08 12.00 -10.52
CA ASN A 86 -11.65 10.65 -10.45
C ASN A 86 -10.98 9.78 -9.37
N MET A 87 -10.23 10.39 -8.45
CA MET A 87 -9.47 9.70 -7.39
C MET A 87 -9.94 10.16 -6.00
N THR A 88 -9.76 9.27 -5.02
CA THR A 88 -9.88 9.60 -3.60
C THR A 88 -8.62 9.17 -2.89
N PHE A 89 -8.12 10.02 -2.00
CA PHE A 89 -6.85 9.80 -1.34
C PHE A 89 -7.08 9.50 0.13
N TYR A 90 -6.23 8.65 0.68
CA TYR A 90 -6.23 8.30 2.09
C TYR A 90 -4.83 8.52 2.64
N SER A 91 -4.74 9.23 3.76
CA SER A 91 -3.50 9.42 4.51
C SER A 91 -3.70 8.94 5.94
N TYR A 92 -2.79 8.08 6.41
CA TYR A 92 -2.80 7.48 7.74
C TYR A 92 -1.56 7.92 8.49
N GLU A 93 -1.73 8.67 9.58
CA GLU A 93 -0.71 8.89 10.60
C GLU A 93 -0.80 7.74 11.60
N ILE A 94 0.27 6.95 11.70
CA ILE A 94 0.36 5.75 12.54
C ILE A 94 1.29 6.07 13.71
N ILE A 95 0.75 6.01 14.92
CA ILE A 95 1.45 6.40 16.15
C ILE A 95 1.57 5.18 17.06
N ASN A 96 2.81 4.76 17.34
CA ASN A 96 3.06 3.73 18.35
C ASN A 96 2.85 4.32 19.75
N ARG A 97 1.65 4.13 20.31
CA ARG A 97 1.30 4.58 21.68
C ARG A 97 1.72 3.56 22.75
N SER A 98 2.31 2.43 22.37
CA SER A 98 2.78 1.41 23.29
C SER A 98 4.11 1.80 23.95
N THR A 99 4.54 1.03 24.95
CA THR A 99 5.88 1.17 25.55
C THR A 99 6.93 0.28 24.87
N TYR A 100 6.52 -0.49 23.84
CA TYR A 100 7.35 -1.46 23.16
C TYR A 100 7.83 -0.92 21.81
N GLU A 101 9.03 -1.31 21.43
CA GLU A 101 9.48 -1.21 20.05
C GLU A 101 8.91 -2.38 19.25
N LEU A 102 8.32 -2.10 18.10
CA LEU A 102 7.93 -3.15 17.16
C LEU A 102 9.02 -3.35 16.12
N SER A 103 9.51 -4.58 16.03
CA SER A 103 10.40 -5.05 14.97
C SER A 103 9.61 -5.89 13.98
N ASP A 104 10.14 -6.06 12.76
CA ASP A 104 9.44 -6.75 11.67
C ASP A 104 8.01 -6.21 11.46
N THR A 105 7.88 -4.89 11.49
CA THR A 105 6.60 -4.19 11.32
C THR A 105 6.26 -4.10 9.85
N TYR A 106 5.01 -4.39 9.51
CA TYR A 106 4.47 -4.25 8.16
C TYR A 106 3.17 -3.48 8.24
N PHE A 107 2.94 -2.64 7.24
CA PHE A 107 1.63 -2.07 6.99
C PHE A 107 1.12 -2.58 5.65
N SER A 108 -0.19 -2.74 5.52
CA SER A 108 -0.82 -3.00 4.23
C SER A 108 -2.07 -2.18 4.07
N GLN A 109 -2.27 -1.65 2.86
CA GLN A 109 -3.62 -1.35 2.40
C GLN A 109 -4.30 -2.68 2.06
N TRP A 110 -5.48 -2.91 2.63
CA TRP A 110 -6.31 -4.07 2.35
C TRP A 110 -7.51 -3.60 1.56
N VAL A 111 -7.78 -4.21 0.41
CA VAL A 111 -8.85 -3.78 -0.49
C VAL A 111 -9.70 -4.99 -0.84
N ASP A 112 -11.00 -4.86 -0.61
CA ASP A 112 -12.04 -5.71 -1.17
C ASP A 112 -12.67 -4.94 -2.34
N PRO A 113 -12.21 -5.15 -3.59
CA PRO A 113 -12.55 -4.26 -4.69
C PRO A 113 -14.01 -4.39 -5.15
N ASP A 114 -14.61 -5.58 -5.01
CA ASP A 114 -15.97 -5.93 -5.46
C ASP A 114 -16.36 -5.19 -6.76
N LEU A 115 -15.66 -5.47 -7.87
CA LEU A 115 -15.82 -4.72 -9.12
C LEU A 115 -17.11 -5.12 -9.84
N GLY A 116 -18.24 -4.63 -9.32
CA GLY A 116 -19.54 -5.04 -9.79
C GLY A 116 -19.91 -6.44 -9.29
N PHE A 117 -19.84 -7.46 -10.13
CA PHE A 117 -20.04 -8.85 -9.73
C PHE A 117 -18.74 -9.46 -9.20
N SER A 118 -18.55 -9.42 -7.88
CA SER A 118 -17.33 -9.89 -7.22
C SER A 118 -16.81 -11.28 -7.66
N ASN A 119 -17.69 -12.22 -8.02
CA ASN A 119 -17.29 -13.57 -8.45
C ASN A 119 -16.73 -13.66 -9.88
N ASP A 120 -16.54 -12.55 -10.59
CA ASP A 120 -15.71 -12.54 -11.79
C ASP A 120 -14.55 -11.54 -11.81
N ASP A 121 -13.99 -11.26 -10.64
CA ASP A 121 -12.80 -10.42 -10.53
C ASP A 121 -11.49 -11.16 -10.84
N TYR A 122 -10.61 -10.45 -11.53
CA TYR A 122 -9.17 -10.68 -11.60
C TYR A 122 -8.42 -9.50 -10.99
N ILE A 123 -7.19 -9.76 -10.55
CA ILE A 123 -6.32 -8.79 -9.91
C ILE A 123 -4.93 -8.81 -10.55
N GLY A 124 -4.16 -7.76 -10.29
CA GLY A 124 -2.76 -7.66 -10.69
C GLY A 124 -2.10 -6.43 -10.08
N CYS A 125 -0.82 -6.27 -10.37
CA CYS A 125 -0.09 -5.08 -9.93
C CYS A 125 0.87 -4.53 -10.98
N ASP A 126 1.15 -3.25 -10.86
CA ASP A 126 2.26 -2.58 -11.53
C ASP A 126 3.31 -2.19 -10.50
N VAL A 127 4.44 -2.91 -10.53
CA VAL A 127 5.53 -2.77 -9.56
C VAL A 127 6.17 -1.39 -9.63
N VAL A 128 6.38 -0.84 -10.84
CA VAL A 128 7.02 0.47 -11.02
C VAL A 128 6.13 1.59 -10.50
N ARG A 129 4.82 1.45 -10.67
CA ARG A 129 3.87 2.45 -10.18
C ARG A 129 3.56 2.30 -8.70
N GLY A 130 3.71 1.12 -8.12
CA GLY A 130 3.19 0.84 -6.78
C GLY A 130 1.68 0.61 -6.78
N LEU A 131 1.11 0.24 -7.93
CA LEU A 131 -0.33 0.14 -8.16
C LEU A 131 -0.81 -1.30 -8.01
N GLY A 132 -1.81 -1.55 -7.17
CA GLY A 132 -2.63 -2.75 -7.20
C GLY A 132 -3.93 -2.48 -7.95
N TYR A 133 -4.43 -3.42 -8.74
CA TYR A 133 -5.66 -3.22 -9.50
C TYR A 133 -6.53 -4.46 -9.59
N CYS A 134 -7.83 -4.23 -9.75
CA CYS A 134 -8.87 -5.20 -10.01
C CYS A 134 -9.56 -4.88 -11.35
N TYR A 135 -9.86 -5.91 -12.12
CA TYR A 135 -10.51 -5.84 -13.42
C TYR A 135 -11.36 -7.09 -13.64
N ASN A 136 -12.37 -6.97 -14.50
CA ASN A 136 -13.26 -8.09 -14.76
C ASN A 136 -12.53 -9.19 -15.53
N GLY A 137 -12.62 -10.43 -15.04
CA GLY A 137 -12.08 -11.63 -15.67
C GLY A 137 -12.93 -12.16 -16.83
N LYS A 138 -14.04 -11.48 -17.16
CA LYS A 138 -14.89 -11.75 -18.33
C LYS A 138 -15.12 -10.48 -19.16
N PRO A 139 -15.56 -10.61 -20.42
CA PRO A 139 -15.96 -9.44 -21.22
C PRO A 139 -17.19 -8.69 -20.70
N THR A 140 -18.04 -9.37 -19.92
CA THR A 140 -19.26 -8.83 -19.32
C THR A 140 -19.19 -9.06 -17.82
N ASP A 141 -19.40 -8.03 -17.03
CA ASP A 141 -19.51 -8.09 -15.58
C ASP A 141 -20.93 -8.56 -15.19
N GLY A 142 -20.98 -9.74 -14.57
CA GLY A 142 -22.21 -10.39 -14.14
C GLY A 142 -23.19 -10.73 -15.27
N SER A 143 -24.48 -10.65 -14.96
CA SER A 143 -25.61 -10.96 -15.87
C SER A 143 -26.61 -9.81 -16.03
N GLY A 144 -26.22 -8.59 -15.62
CA GLY A 144 -27.06 -7.38 -15.71
C GLY A 144 -27.98 -7.18 -14.51
N LEU A 145 -27.66 -7.76 -13.35
CA LEU A 145 -28.35 -7.48 -12.09
C LEU A 145 -27.94 -6.11 -11.54
N PRO A 146 -28.71 -5.54 -10.59
CA PRO A 146 -28.28 -4.33 -9.88
C PRO A 146 -26.88 -4.48 -9.30
N ALA A 147 -26.10 -3.39 -9.33
CA ALA A 147 -24.68 -3.35 -8.93
C ALA A 147 -23.72 -4.15 -9.83
N GLN A 148 -24.13 -4.51 -11.06
CA GLN A 148 -23.24 -5.07 -12.09
C GLN A 148 -23.14 -4.08 -13.26
N TYR A 149 -21.91 -3.82 -13.72
CA TYR A 149 -21.59 -2.92 -14.83
C TYR A 149 -22.02 -3.45 -16.20
N GLY A 150 -22.09 -4.77 -16.39
CA GLY A 150 -22.43 -5.37 -17.68
C GLY A 150 -21.29 -5.27 -18.70
N LEU A 151 -21.58 -4.77 -19.91
CA LEU A 151 -20.57 -4.68 -20.98
C LEU A 151 -19.60 -3.52 -20.74
N ASN A 152 -18.32 -3.76 -21.02
CA ASN A 152 -17.21 -2.81 -20.83
C ASN A 152 -17.09 -2.33 -19.36
N PRO A 153 -16.91 -3.27 -18.40
CA PRO A 153 -16.71 -2.88 -17.01
C PRO A 153 -15.43 -2.04 -16.85
N PRO A 154 -15.40 -1.11 -15.88
CA PRO A 154 -14.18 -0.36 -15.58
C PRO A 154 -13.13 -1.28 -14.93
N ALA A 155 -11.95 -0.74 -14.66
CA ALA A 155 -11.01 -1.30 -13.69
C ALA A 155 -10.90 -0.33 -12.53
N VAL A 156 -10.60 -0.85 -11.33
CA VAL A 156 -10.30 -0.04 -10.14
C VAL A 156 -8.88 -0.35 -9.69
N GLY A 157 -8.18 0.67 -9.18
CA GLY A 157 -6.83 0.50 -8.67
C GLY A 157 -6.58 1.36 -7.45
N VAL A 158 -5.58 0.97 -6.69
CA VAL A 158 -5.07 1.71 -5.54
C VAL A 158 -3.57 1.91 -5.73
N ASP A 159 -3.17 3.17 -5.84
CA ASP A 159 -1.78 3.58 -5.96
C ASP A 159 -1.18 3.78 -4.56
N PHE A 160 -0.01 3.21 -4.33
CA PHE A 160 0.70 3.28 -3.07
C PHE A 160 1.75 4.40 -3.12
N PHE A 161 1.30 5.64 -2.96
CA PHE A 161 2.13 6.84 -3.12
C PHE A 161 3.26 6.96 -2.11
N GLN A 162 3.00 6.60 -0.85
CA GLN A 162 3.95 6.82 0.25
C GLN A 162 3.76 5.76 1.34
N GLY A 163 4.80 5.04 1.71
CA GLY A 163 4.79 4.07 2.80
C GLY A 163 5.64 4.48 4.01
N PRO A 164 5.86 3.56 4.96
CA PRO A 164 6.64 3.87 6.14
C PRO A 164 8.10 4.22 5.81
N TYR A 165 8.72 5.05 6.65
CA TYR A 165 10.17 5.27 6.64
C TYR A 165 10.95 3.95 6.75
N MET A 166 12.07 3.89 6.04
CA MET A 166 13.03 2.81 6.15
C MET A 166 13.84 2.94 7.45
N ASP A 167 14.41 1.83 7.91
CA ASP A 167 15.30 1.87 9.06
C ASP A 167 16.60 2.62 8.72
N PRO A 168 17.02 3.60 9.54
CA PRO A 168 18.20 4.43 9.25
C PRO A 168 19.46 3.60 9.03
N ASN A 169 20.20 3.92 7.95
CA ASN A 169 21.47 3.30 7.61
C ASN A 169 22.63 4.31 7.50
N GLY A 170 22.35 5.60 7.72
CA GLY A 170 23.31 6.70 7.71
C GLY A 170 23.66 7.19 6.31
N LYS A 171 22.83 6.91 5.29
CA LYS A 171 23.05 7.30 3.90
C LYS A 171 21.80 7.89 3.28
N ASP A 172 22.01 8.61 2.18
CA ASP A 172 21.00 8.87 1.16
C ASP A 172 21.11 7.74 0.13
N ASP A 173 20.15 6.82 0.14
CA ASP A 173 20.11 5.68 -0.76
C ASP A 173 19.74 6.15 -2.17
N SER A 174 20.48 5.68 -3.18
CA SER A 174 20.36 6.20 -4.54
C SER A 174 18.93 6.04 -5.13
N ALA A 175 18.52 6.98 -5.98
CA ALA A 175 17.29 6.88 -6.75
C ALA A 175 17.32 5.72 -7.77
N TRP A 176 16.16 5.16 -8.10
CA TRP A 176 16.02 4.25 -9.24
C TRP A 176 15.86 5.04 -10.54
N ASN A 177 16.46 4.55 -11.63
CA ASN A 177 16.39 5.20 -12.94
C ASN A 177 15.70 4.28 -13.95
N LYS A 178 14.51 4.67 -14.38
CA LYS A 178 13.72 3.93 -15.37
C LYS A 178 14.43 3.69 -16.71
N LEU A 179 15.40 4.54 -17.09
CA LEU A 179 16.21 4.37 -18.30
C LEU A 179 17.34 3.33 -18.11
N ARG A 180 17.68 2.99 -16.87
CA ARG A 180 18.68 1.98 -16.50
C ARG A 180 18.05 1.03 -15.47
N PRO A 181 16.98 0.30 -15.84
CA PRO A 181 16.10 -0.37 -14.87
C PRO A 181 16.79 -1.49 -14.08
N PHE A 182 17.92 -2.01 -14.58
CA PHE A 182 18.72 -3.06 -13.93
C PHE A 182 19.68 -2.53 -12.87
N GLU A 183 19.86 -1.22 -12.77
CA GLU A 183 20.64 -0.60 -11.71
C GLU A 183 19.72 -0.26 -10.54
N ASN A 184 20.21 -0.49 -9.32
CA ASN A 184 19.48 -0.14 -8.10
C ASN A 184 18.09 -0.80 -8.03
N CYS A 185 18.03 -2.10 -8.36
CA CYS A 185 16.81 -2.91 -8.34
C CYS A 185 16.34 -3.19 -6.91
N ASN A 186 15.74 -2.20 -6.25
CA ASN A 186 15.33 -2.25 -4.86
C ASN A 186 14.10 -1.35 -4.58
N ALA A 187 13.87 -1.01 -3.31
CA ALA A 187 12.77 -0.17 -2.86
C ALA A 187 12.65 1.21 -3.53
N ALA A 188 13.73 1.71 -4.14
CA ALA A 188 13.70 2.98 -4.87
C ALA A 188 12.83 2.95 -6.13
N ILE A 189 12.41 1.76 -6.60
CA ILE A 189 11.58 1.61 -7.82
C ILE A 189 10.25 2.34 -7.70
N ASN A 190 9.58 2.22 -6.55
CA ASN A 190 8.29 2.86 -6.26
C ASN A 190 8.25 3.55 -4.89
N GLY A 191 9.38 3.58 -4.16
CA GLY A 191 9.54 4.36 -2.94
C GLY A 191 9.85 5.83 -3.23
N VAL A 192 9.86 6.64 -2.18
CA VAL A 192 10.07 8.08 -2.28
C VAL A 192 11.31 8.53 -1.50
N ASN A 193 11.83 9.71 -1.88
CA ASN A 193 12.98 10.41 -1.29
C ASN A 193 14.37 9.80 -1.54
N PHE A 194 14.48 8.73 -2.30
CA PHE A 194 15.77 8.18 -2.69
C PHE A 194 16.57 9.15 -3.57
N GLY A 195 17.82 9.42 -3.21
CA GLY A 195 18.77 10.22 -3.99
C GLY A 195 18.48 11.71 -3.94
N ASP A 196 17.78 12.21 -2.92
CA ASP A 196 17.38 13.61 -2.79
C ASP A 196 18.41 14.47 -2.03
N GLY A 197 19.49 13.85 -1.51
CA GLY A 197 20.55 14.49 -0.74
C GLY A 197 20.32 14.54 0.77
N ILE A 198 19.19 14.02 1.27
CA ILE A 198 18.84 13.97 2.68
C ILE A 198 19.06 12.55 3.18
N VAL A 199 19.89 12.40 4.21
CA VAL A 199 20.20 11.10 4.81
C VAL A 199 19.01 10.57 5.61
N ASP A 200 18.70 9.27 5.43
CA ASP A 200 17.73 8.50 6.20
C ASP A 200 16.27 9.01 6.12
N ASN A 201 15.85 9.64 5.01
CA ASN A 201 14.47 10.06 4.79
C ASN A 201 13.70 9.19 3.78
N GLU A 202 14.30 8.08 3.32
CA GLU A 202 13.70 7.17 2.34
C GLU A 202 12.48 6.48 2.92
N ARG A 203 11.45 6.34 2.07
CA ARG A 203 10.19 5.72 2.45
C ARG A 203 9.86 4.62 1.47
N PHE A 204 9.41 3.49 1.99
CA PHE A 204 8.97 2.38 1.16
C PHE A 204 7.77 2.80 0.29
N GLY A 205 7.70 2.29 -0.93
CA GLY A 205 6.44 2.16 -1.67
C GLY A 205 5.82 0.79 -1.41
N MET A 206 5.07 0.28 -2.38
CA MET A 206 4.57 -1.10 -2.37
C MET A 206 5.75 -2.08 -2.44
N ARG A 207 6.01 -2.81 -1.34
CA ARG A 207 7.07 -3.84 -1.27
C ARG A 207 6.57 -5.23 -1.63
N ARG A 208 5.27 -5.48 -1.44
CA ARG A 208 4.62 -6.75 -1.71
C ARG A 208 3.22 -6.51 -2.23
N PHE A 209 2.79 -7.36 -3.15
CA PHE A 209 1.42 -7.44 -3.62
C PHE A 209 0.95 -8.88 -3.53
N LEU A 210 -0.10 -9.12 -2.76
CA LEU A 210 -0.69 -10.43 -2.51
C LEU A 210 -2.20 -10.33 -2.74
N TYR A 211 -2.84 -11.48 -2.99
CA TYR A 211 -4.30 -11.59 -2.93
C TYR A 211 -4.73 -12.80 -2.09
N HIS A 212 -5.97 -12.77 -1.59
CA HIS A 212 -6.68 -13.94 -1.08
C HIS A 212 -8.12 -13.91 -1.57
N ASN A 213 -8.84 -15.00 -1.35
CA ASN A 213 -10.23 -15.14 -1.74
C ASN A 213 -11.16 -15.19 -0.54
N ASN A 214 -12.39 -14.77 -0.76
CA ASN A 214 -13.53 -15.18 0.06
C ASN A 214 -13.93 -16.60 -0.36
N GLY A 215 -13.27 -17.58 0.24
CA GLY A 215 -13.44 -19.00 0.00
C GLY A 215 -12.23 -19.69 -0.62
N GLY A 216 -12.32 -21.02 -0.71
CA GLY A 216 -11.29 -21.87 -1.29
C GLY A 216 -10.37 -22.54 -0.25
N PRO A 217 -9.27 -23.16 -0.73
CA PRO A 217 -8.23 -23.75 0.11
C PRO A 217 -7.71 -22.81 1.20
N ALA A 218 -7.47 -23.36 2.40
CA ALA A 218 -7.09 -22.61 3.60
C ALA A 218 -5.84 -21.72 3.45
N TRP A 219 -4.95 -22.03 2.50
CA TRP A 219 -3.72 -21.25 2.29
C TRP A 219 -3.95 -19.89 1.59
N PHE A 220 -5.05 -19.71 0.85
CA PHE A 220 -5.39 -18.42 0.22
C PHE A 220 -6.84 -17.97 0.44
N ASN A 221 -7.50 -18.52 1.45
CA ASN A 221 -8.81 -18.07 1.89
C ASN A 221 -8.66 -16.87 2.87
N ASP A 222 -9.78 -16.31 3.32
CA ASP A 222 -9.82 -15.27 4.34
C ASP A 222 -9.06 -15.66 5.61
N PRO A 223 -8.23 -14.76 6.15
CA PRO A 223 -7.47 -15.00 7.37
C PRO A 223 -8.42 -15.13 8.58
N SER A 224 -8.13 -16.09 9.47
CA SER A 224 -9.01 -16.38 10.61
C SER A 224 -8.37 -16.06 11.96
N ILE A 225 -7.04 -16.00 12.03
CA ILE A 225 -6.28 -15.70 13.25
C ILE A 225 -5.12 -14.77 12.95
N ALA A 226 -4.62 -14.06 13.96
CA ALA A 226 -3.61 -13.00 13.82
C ALA A 226 -2.37 -13.41 13.01
N ILE A 227 -1.93 -14.68 13.10
CA ILE A 227 -0.80 -15.17 12.32
C ILE A 227 -1.10 -15.25 10.82
N ASP A 228 -2.34 -15.51 10.42
CA ASP A 228 -2.75 -15.52 9.01
C ASP A 228 -2.61 -14.11 8.45
N TYR A 229 -3.20 -13.11 9.11
CA TYR A 229 -3.04 -11.69 8.76
C TYR A 229 -1.56 -11.31 8.64
N TYR A 230 -0.75 -11.69 9.63
CA TYR A 230 0.68 -11.38 9.62
C TYR A 230 1.47 -12.14 8.55
N ASN A 231 1.02 -13.32 8.13
CA ASN A 231 1.59 -14.01 6.97
C ASN A 231 1.29 -13.24 5.68
N LEU A 232 0.04 -12.83 5.47
CA LEU A 232 -0.36 -12.09 4.28
C LEU A 232 0.42 -10.76 4.17
N LEU A 233 0.57 -10.01 5.27
CA LEU A 233 1.40 -8.79 5.33
C LEU A 233 2.86 -9.00 4.91
N ARG A 234 3.40 -10.21 5.13
CA ARG A 234 4.78 -10.58 4.80
C ARG A 234 4.93 -11.21 3.41
N GLY A 235 3.83 -11.26 2.65
CA GLY A 235 3.78 -11.95 1.35
C GLY A 235 3.99 -13.45 1.52
N ARG A 236 3.33 -14.04 2.51
CA ARG A 236 3.22 -15.48 2.75
C ARG A 236 1.76 -15.87 2.75
N TRP A 237 1.48 -17.08 2.31
CA TRP A 237 0.15 -17.67 2.35
C TRP A 237 -0.28 -17.98 3.78
N GLY A 238 -1.56 -18.28 3.99
CA GLY A 238 -2.11 -18.64 5.30
C GLY A 238 -1.42 -19.86 5.94
N ASP A 239 -0.91 -20.79 5.12
CA ASP A 239 -0.12 -21.93 5.57
C ASP A 239 1.34 -21.59 5.95
N GLY A 240 1.73 -20.31 5.85
CA GLY A 240 3.05 -19.78 6.15
C GLY A 240 4.09 -19.94 5.02
N THR A 241 3.74 -20.60 3.91
CA THR A 241 4.64 -20.74 2.76
C THR A 241 4.84 -19.40 2.05
N LYS A 242 6.03 -19.21 1.47
CA LYS A 242 6.34 -17.99 0.70
C LYS A 242 5.61 -18.05 -0.64
N MET A 243 5.14 -16.90 -1.11
CA MET A 243 4.63 -16.79 -2.48
C MET A 243 5.71 -17.14 -3.49
N THR A 244 5.30 -17.70 -4.61
CA THR A 244 6.19 -18.14 -5.68
C THR A 244 5.73 -17.59 -7.02
N TYR A 245 6.63 -17.50 -7.98
CA TYR A 245 6.32 -16.97 -9.31
C TYR A 245 5.60 -18.01 -10.18
N GLY A 246 4.55 -17.59 -10.87
CA GLY A 246 3.79 -18.40 -11.83
C GLY A 246 2.56 -19.11 -11.23
N GLY A 247 1.62 -19.50 -12.11
CA GLY A 247 0.38 -20.16 -11.70
C GLY A 247 -0.43 -19.33 -10.70
N GLN A 248 -0.84 -19.94 -9.59
CA GLN A 248 -1.49 -19.25 -8.45
C GLN A 248 -0.49 -18.68 -7.42
N GLY A 249 0.79 -18.80 -7.70
CA GLY A 249 1.89 -18.39 -6.82
C GLY A 249 2.08 -19.20 -5.54
N HIS A 250 1.64 -20.45 -5.54
CA HIS A 250 1.83 -21.41 -4.45
C HIS A 250 2.60 -22.64 -4.94
N LEU A 251 3.50 -23.18 -4.11
CA LEU A 251 4.32 -24.38 -4.36
C LEU A 251 5.23 -24.34 -5.62
N GLY A 252 5.56 -23.15 -6.11
CA GLY A 252 6.59 -22.96 -7.13
C GLY A 252 8.01 -23.04 -6.54
N THR A 253 9.01 -22.71 -7.37
CA THR A 253 10.44 -22.78 -7.00
C THR A 253 11.14 -21.43 -6.92
N VAL A 254 10.56 -20.40 -7.53
CA VAL A 254 11.07 -19.03 -7.51
C VAL A 254 10.22 -18.25 -6.53
N GLU A 255 10.78 -17.75 -5.43
CA GLU A 255 10.04 -16.88 -4.52
C GLU A 255 9.64 -15.57 -5.21
N ALA A 256 8.46 -15.06 -4.89
CA ALA A 256 7.92 -13.82 -5.42
C ALA A 256 7.40 -12.90 -4.30
N ASP A 257 7.58 -11.60 -4.48
CA ASP A 257 6.97 -10.56 -3.63
C ASP A 257 5.74 -9.90 -4.26
N PHE A 258 5.58 -10.00 -5.59
CA PHE A 258 4.48 -9.40 -6.34
C PHE A 258 3.71 -10.46 -7.12
N MET A 259 2.44 -10.64 -6.79
CA MET A 259 1.53 -11.50 -7.52
C MET A 259 1.08 -10.82 -8.83
N PHE A 260 1.18 -11.54 -9.94
CA PHE A 260 0.74 -11.10 -11.27
C PHE A 260 1.24 -9.69 -11.68
N PRO A 261 2.57 -9.45 -11.65
CA PRO A 261 3.13 -8.13 -12.00
C PRO A 261 3.09 -7.85 -13.52
N GLY A 262 2.65 -8.81 -14.34
CA GLY A 262 2.80 -8.78 -15.78
C GLY A 262 4.28 -8.65 -16.17
N LEU A 263 4.62 -7.55 -16.84
CA LEU A 263 5.99 -7.17 -17.19
C LEU A 263 6.49 -5.95 -16.40
N SER A 264 5.77 -5.51 -15.36
CA SER A 264 6.12 -4.30 -14.61
C SER A 264 7.33 -4.50 -13.71
N ASP A 265 7.66 -5.73 -13.29
CA ASP A 265 8.88 -6.01 -12.52
C ASP A 265 10.13 -6.10 -13.43
N LEU A 266 10.58 -4.93 -13.91
CA LEU A 266 11.56 -4.81 -14.99
C LEU A 266 12.91 -5.50 -14.73
N CYS A 267 13.36 -5.51 -13.48
CA CYS A 267 14.65 -6.07 -13.07
C CYS A 267 14.52 -7.30 -12.18
N GLY A 268 13.29 -7.82 -11.98
CA GLY A 268 13.03 -8.95 -11.08
C GLY A 268 13.22 -8.58 -9.61
N TRP A 269 12.88 -7.36 -9.21
CA TRP A 269 12.98 -6.89 -7.83
C TRP A 269 12.22 -7.82 -6.87
N GLY A 270 11.02 -8.26 -7.26
CA GLY A 270 10.22 -9.18 -6.47
C GLY A 270 10.71 -10.63 -6.51
N THR A 271 11.71 -10.94 -7.32
CA THR A 271 12.24 -12.29 -7.56
C THR A 271 13.76 -12.34 -7.39
N GLY A 272 14.30 -11.51 -6.50
CA GLY A 272 15.72 -11.53 -6.11
C GLY A 272 16.69 -11.02 -7.18
N GLY A 273 16.25 -10.11 -8.05
CA GLY A 273 17.00 -9.57 -9.18
C GLY A 273 17.01 -10.46 -10.43
N VAL A 274 16.14 -11.48 -10.47
CA VAL A 274 16.03 -12.42 -11.60
C VAL A 274 14.75 -12.14 -12.37
N VAL A 275 14.89 -11.52 -13.56
CA VAL A 275 13.76 -11.24 -14.46
C VAL A 275 13.00 -12.51 -14.80
N GLN A 276 11.68 -12.41 -14.74
CA GLN A 276 10.76 -13.50 -15.06
C GLN A 276 9.92 -13.18 -16.33
N PRO A 277 9.41 -14.21 -17.03
CA PRO A 277 8.49 -14.02 -18.17
C PRO A 277 7.16 -13.43 -17.72
N ASN A 278 6.40 -12.81 -18.64
CA ASN A 278 5.10 -12.21 -18.35
C ASN A 278 4.18 -13.13 -17.53
N TRP A 279 3.69 -12.64 -16.39
CA TRP A 279 2.79 -13.38 -15.52
C TRP A 279 1.59 -12.51 -15.13
N THR A 280 0.42 -12.87 -15.66
CA THR A 280 -0.86 -12.26 -15.31
C THR A 280 -1.79 -13.34 -14.76
N GLU A 281 -2.81 -12.93 -14.01
CA GLU A 281 -3.80 -13.89 -13.50
C GLU A 281 -4.53 -14.60 -14.64
N GLU A 282 -4.97 -13.84 -15.65
CA GLU A 282 -5.63 -14.37 -16.85
C GLU A 282 -4.77 -15.42 -17.57
N SER A 283 -3.50 -15.10 -17.85
CA SER A 283 -2.59 -16.01 -18.56
C SER A 283 -2.22 -17.25 -17.74
N SER A 284 -2.41 -17.20 -16.42
CA SER A 284 -2.21 -18.34 -15.52
C SER A 284 -3.37 -19.35 -15.57
N GLY A 285 -4.48 -19.02 -16.23
CA GLY A 285 -5.66 -19.88 -16.30
C GLY A 285 -6.43 -19.98 -14.99
N ASN A 286 -6.26 -18.99 -14.09
CA ASN A 286 -7.01 -18.93 -12.84
C ASN A 286 -8.48 -18.64 -13.13
N LEU A 287 -9.38 -19.24 -12.36
CA LEU A 287 -10.80 -18.89 -12.44
C LEU A 287 -11.02 -17.54 -11.75
N PRO A 288 -11.71 -16.59 -12.37
CA PRO A 288 -12.16 -15.36 -11.70
C PRO A 288 -12.95 -15.69 -10.44
N TRP A 289 -12.83 -14.87 -9.41
CA TRP A 289 -13.52 -15.06 -8.14
C TRP A 289 -13.53 -13.77 -7.32
N ASP A 290 -14.22 -13.79 -6.19
CA ASP A 290 -14.19 -12.73 -5.18
C ASP A 290 -12.76 -12.61 -4.58
N ARG A 291 -11.97 -11.67 -5.14
CA ARG A 291 -10.57 -11.40 -4.81
C ARG A 291 -10.44 -10.24 -3.82
N ARG A 292 -9.54 -10.37 -2.85
CA ARG A 292 -9.07 -9.27 -2.00
C ARG A 292 -7.58 -9.07 -2.21
N ILE A 293 -7.13 -7.83 -2.27
CA ILE A 293 -5.72 -7.49 -2.52
C ILE A 293 -5.10 -6.79 -1.32
N LEU A 294 -3.79 -7.02 -1.16
CA LEU A 294 -2.96 -6.44 -0.13
C LEU A 294 -1.73 -5.81 -0.76
N GLN A 295 -1.52 -4.52 -0.50
CA GLN A 295 -0.31 -3.78 -0.86
C GLN A 295 0.48 -3.48 0.40
N SER A 296 1.51 -4.28 0.67
CA SER A 296 2.25 -4.21 1.93
C SER A 296 3.60 -3.52 1.78
N ALA A 297 4.00 -2.81 2.84
CA ALA A 297 5.31 -2.18 2.98
C ALA A 297 5.99 -2.64 4.29
N GLY A 298 7.31 -2.83 4.25
CA GLY A 298 8.13 -3.32 5.36
C GLY A 298 9.13 -4.43 4.97
N PRO A 299 9.87 -4.99 5.94
CA PRO A 299 9.82 -4.68 7.37
C PRO A 299 10.43 -3.31 7.70
N PHE A 300 10.00 -2.72 8.81
CA PHE A 300 10.64 -1.56 9.45
C PHE A 300 10.51 -1.64 10.97
N THR A 301 11.31 -0.84 11.66
CA THR A 301 11.28 -0.69 13.12
C THR A 301 10.41 0.49 13.50
N LEU A 302 9.40 0.26 14.33
CA LEU A 302 8.53 1.30 14.85
C LEU A 302 8.73 1.46 16.35
N LYS A 303 9.58 2.42 16.71
CA LYS A 303 9.95 2.73 18.08
C LYS A 303 8.73 3.17 18.90
N SER A 304 8.79 2.97 20.20
CA SER A 304 7.82 3.55 21.14
C SER A 304 7.71 5.06 20.92
N GLY A 305 6.48 5.56 20.82
CA GLY A 305 6.16 6.95 20.53
C GLY A 305 6.23 7.31 19.05
N ALA A 306 6.97 6.60 18.20
CA ALA A 306 7.25 7.00 16.82
C ALA A 306 5.98 7.19 15.97
N VAL A 307 6.06 8.14 15.04
CA VAL A 307 5.01 8.48 14.07
C VAL A 307 5.47 8.10 12.68
N ASN A 308 4.59 7.47 11.91
CA ASN A 308 4.84 7.16 10.51
C ASN A 308 3.61 7.50 9.65
N TYR A 309 3.80 7.73 8.36
CA TYR A 309 2.74 8.15 7.45
C TYR A 309 2.60 7.22 6.26
N ILE A 310 1.37 6.95 5.87
CA ILE A 310 1.08 6.17 4.67
C ILE A 310 0.04 6.90 3.87
N THR A 311 0.25 6.98 2.55
CA THR A 311 -0.65 7.65 1.62
C THR A 311 -0.91 6.76 0.43
N VAL A 312 -2.19 6.57 0.13
CA VAL A 312 -2.71 5.81 -1.01
C VAL A 312 -3.82 6.59 -1.70
N GLY A 313 -4.20 6.22 -2.92
CA GLY A 313 -5.39 6.75 -3.59
C GLY A 313 -5.68 6.15 -4.94
#